data_AF-A6L4C2-F1
#
_entry.id   AF-A6L4C2-F1
#
_cell.length_a   1.000
_cell.length_b   1.000
_cell.length_c   1.000
_cell.angle_alpha   90.00
_cell.angle_beta   90.00
_cell.angle_gamma   90.00
#
_symmetry.space_group_name_H-M   'P 1'
#
loop_
_entity.id
_entity.type
_entity.pdbx_description
1 polymer ?
#
loop_
_entity_poly.entity_id
_entity_poly.type
_entity_poly.pdbx_seq_one_letter_code
_entity_poly.pdbx_strand_id
1 'polypeptide(L)'
;MKANKVLFITQEITPYVPESEMANMGRFLPQAIQEKGREIRTFMPKWGNVNERRNQLHEVIRLSGMNLIIDDTDHPLIIKVASIQAARMQVYFIDNDDYFQHRQMVADENGVEYKDNDERAIFYARGVLETVKKLRWCPDIIHCQGWMSAFVPLYIKKAYQDEPSFRDSKVVFSVFEDDFKSDCEGNLTEKLMLKGIEKNDVESIVKSPANYEELCKLAIAYSDGVIQNSEKVNENVMKFARESGVPVLDYQPADTYVDAFNEFYDKVWEFEKK
;
A
#
# COMPACT_ATOMS: atom_id res chain seq x y z
N MET A 1 12.76 13.68 -16.73
CA MET A 1 12.39 12.36 -17.27
C MET A 1 10.99 12.02 -16.80
N LYS A 2 10.19 11.27 -17.58
CA LYS A 2 8.84 10.88 -17.15
C LYS A 2 8.87 9.50 -16.50
N ALA A 3 8.10 9.32 -15.42
CA ALA A 3 7.87 8.00 -14.85
C ALA A 3 6.84 7.26 -15.72
N ASN A 4 7.14 6.06 -16.21
CA ASN A 4 6.28 5.34 -17.15
C ASN A 4 5.51 4.20 -16.48
N LYS A 5 6.03 3.64 -15.38
CA LYS A 5 5.44 2.49 -14.68
C LYS A 5 5.02 2.86 -13.25
N VAL A 6 3.74 2.66 -12.94
CA VAL A 6 3.18 2.95 -11.61
C VAL A 6 2.60 1.69 -10.99
N LEU A 7 3.16 1.28 -9.85
CA LEU A 7 2.60 0.23 -8.98
C LEU A 7 1.62 0.87 -8.01
N PHE A 8 0.35 0.50 -8.06
CA PHE A 8 -0.64 0.88 -7.06
C PHE A 8 -0.79 -0.23 -6.02
N ILE A 9 -0.56 0.11 -4.76
CA ILE A 9 -0.76 -0.76 -3.61
C ILE A 9 -1.87 -0.15 -2.78
N THR A 10 -3.06 -0.72 -2.90
CA THR A 10 -4.29 -0.10 -2.37
C THR A 10 -4.92 -1.00 -1.34
N GLN A 11 -5.61 -0.42 -0.36
CA GLN A 11 -6.40 -1.19 0.59
C GLN A 11 -7.74 -1.64 -0.01
N GLU A 12 -8.35 -0.78 -0.84
CA GLU A 12 -9.75 -0.91 -1.26
C GLU A 12 -9.91 -0.57 -2.74
N ILE A 13 -10.75 -1.34 -3.45
CA ILE A 13 -11.08 -1.12 -4.86
C ILE A 13 -12.55 -1.48 -5.11
N THR A 14 -13.37 -0.52 -5.57
CA THR A 14 -14.72 -0.81 -6.09
C THR A 14 -14.64 -1.51 -7.46
N PRO A 15 -15.49 -2.49 -7.81
CA PRO A 15 -16.65 -3.00 -7.08
C PRO A 15 -16.35 -4.25 -6.24
N TYR A 16 -15.07 -4.53 -5.93
CA TYR A 16 -14.71 -5.72 -5.15
C TYR A 16 -15.11 -5.57 -3.66
N VAL A 17 -14.97 -4.34 -3.14
CA VAL A 17 -15.48 -3.92 -1.82
C VAL A 17 -16.50 -2.79 -1.97
N PRO A 18 -17.30 -2.47 -0.92
CA PRO A 18 -18.23 -1.34 -0.94
C PRO A 18 -17.56 -0.01 -1.30
N GLU A 19 -18.34 0.94 -1.82
CA GLU A 19 -17.83 2.25 -2.18
C GLU A 19 -17.45 3.07 -0.93
N SER A 20 -16.25 3.65 -0.99
CA SER A 20 -15.64 4.59 -0.05
C SER A 20 -14.78 5.56 -0.88
N GLU A 21 -14.25 6.62 -0.28
CA GLU A 21 -13.27 7.48 -0.98
C GLU A 21 -12.08 6.66 -1.47
N MET A 22 -11.54 5.79 -0.61
CA MET A 22 -10.39 4.94 -0.93
C MET A 22 -10.73 3.89 -2.00
N ALA A 23 -11.89 3.23 -1.92
CA ALA A 23 -12.31 2.24 -2.91
C ALA A 23 -12.53 2.86 -4.29
N ASN A 24 -13.09 4.08 -4.35
CA ASN A 24 -13.26 4.83 -5.59
C ASN A 24 -11.89 5.25 -6.16
N MET A 25 -10.99 5.75 -5.31
CA MET A 25 -9.64 6.12 -5.73
C MET A 25 -8.87 4.92 -6.28
N GLY A 26 -8.88 3.77 -5.59
CA GLY A 26 -8.24 2.53 -6.05
C GLY A 26 -8.81 1.98 -7.35
N ARG A 27 -10.02 2.41 -7.74
CA ARG A 27 -10.66 2.06 -9.01
C ARG A 27 -10.31 3.03 -10.14
N PHE A 28 -10.53 4.33 -9.93
CA PHE A 28 -10.55 5.33 -11.00
C PHE A 28 -9.18 5.94 -11.25
N LEU A 29 -8.36 6.13 -10.21
CA LEU A 29 -7.02 6.70 -10.39
C LEU A 29 -6.12 5.79 -11.23
N PRO A 30 -5.95 4.48 -10.94
CA PRO A 30 -5.11 3.63 -11.77
C PRO A 30 -5.60 3.54 -13.21
N GLN A 31 -6.93 3.50 -13.42
CA GLN A 31 -7.52 3.52 -14.76
C GLN A 31 -7.15 4.81 -15.50
N ALA A 32 -7.34 5.98 -14.89
CA ALA A 32 -7.08 7.26 -15.54
C ALA A 32 -5.58 7.46 -15.83
N ILE A 33 -4.71 6.99 -14.93
CA ILE A 33 -3.25 6.99 -15.13
C ILE A 33 -2.83 6.06 -16.28
N GLN A 34 -3.49 4.90 -16.42
CA GLN A 34 -3.31 4.02 -17.58
C GLN A 34 -3.75 4.69 -18.88
N GLU A 35 -4.89 5.39 -18.87
CA GLU A 35 -5.43 6.12 -20.03
C GLU A 35 -4.53 7.30 -20.44
N LYS A 36 -3.75 7.86 -19.50
CA LYS A 36 -2.69 8.84 -19.77
C LYS A 36 -1.40 8.23 -20.34
N GLY A 37 -1.38 6.91 -20.59
CA GLY A 37 -0.31 6.21 -21.27
C GLY A 37 0.76 5.60 -20.37
N ARG A 38 0.55 5.56 -19.04
CA ARG A 38 1.45 4.85 -18.12
C ARG A 38 1.09 3.36 -18.04
N GLU A 39 2.09 2.52 -17.89
CA GLU A 39 1.89 1.12 -17.52
C GLU A 39 1.57 1.02 -16.03
N ILE A 40 0.57 0.21 -15.68
CA ILE A 40 0.15 0.05 -14.29
C ILE A 40 0.11 -1.41 -13.85
N ARG A 41 0.28 -1.62 -12.54
CA ARG A 41 -0.17 -2.82 -11.84
C ARG A 41 -0.85 -2.40 -10.55
N THR A 42 -1.94 -3.06 -10.19
CA THR A 42 -2.71 -2.70 -9.00
C THR A 42 -2.90 -3.92 -8.11
N PHE A 43 -2.65 -3.72 -6.81
CA PHE A 43 -2.82 -4.72 -5.76
C PHE A 43 -3.86 -4.28 -4.74
N MET A 44 -4.59 -5.26 -4.20
CA MET A 44 -5.42 -5.12 -3.01
C MET A 44 -5.37 -6.40 -2.16
N PRO A 45 -5.68 -6.36 -0.85
CA PRO A 45 -5.94 -7.57 -0.08
C PRO A 45 -7.18 -8.28 -0.61
N LYS A 46 -7.19 -9.62 -0.54
CA LYS A 46 -8.38 -10.43 -0.78
C LYS A 46 -9.24 -10.42 0.49
N TRP A 47 -9.93 -9.32 0.75
CA TRP A 47 -10.85 -9.27 1.91
C TRP A 47 -11.92 -10.36 1.83
N GLY A 48 -12.39 -10.86 2.97
CA GLY A 48 -13.38 -11.93 3.06
C GLY A 48 -14.73 -11.58 2.45
N ASN A 49 -15.03 -10.29 2.28
CA ASN A 49 -16.22 -9.79 1.59
C ASN A 49 -16.09 -9.80 0.05
N VAL A 50 -14.90 -10.06 -0.51
CA VAL A 50 -14.70 -10.18 -1.95
C VAL A 50 -15.23 -11.53 -2.45
N ASN A 51 -16.31 -11.50 -3.23
CA ASN A 51 -16.92 -12.72 -3.76
C ASN A 51 -16.13 -13.29 -4.95
N GLU A 52 -15.37 -14.35 -4.73
CA GLU A 52 -14.51 -14.98 -5.75
C GLU A 52 -15.27 -15.42 -7.00
N ARG A 53 -16.44 -16.08 -6.83
CA ARG A 53 -17.22 -16.63 -7.94
C ARG A 53 -17.82 -15.53 -8.80
N ARG A 54 -18.43 -14.51 -8.19
CA ARG A 54 -19.05 -13.37 -8.87
C ARG A 54 -18.00 -12.59 -9.65
N ASN A 55 -16.82 -12.41 -9.06
CA ASN A 55 -15.75 -11.58 -9.59
C ASN A 55 -14.75 -12.36 -10.45
N GLN A 56 -14.93 -13.68 -10.61
CA GLN A 56 -14.07 -14.55 -11.40
C GLN A 56 -12.60 -14.44 -10.99
N LEU A 57 -12.32 -14.51 -9.70
CA LEU A 57 -10.96 -14.53 -9.20
C LEU A 57 -10.31 -15.87 -9.56
N HIS A 58 -9.14 -15.81 -10.19
CA HIS A 58 -8.36 -16.99 -10.53
C HIS A 58 -7.04 -16.96 -9.78
N GLU A 59 -6.68 -18.09 -9.16
CA GLU A 59 -5.36 -18.23 -8.56
C GLU A 59 -4.27 -18.29 -9.63
N VAL A 60 -3.18 -17.55 -9.40
CA VAL A 60 -1.99 -17.56 -10.24
C VAL A 60 -0.96 -18.48 -9.60
N ILE A 61 -1.08 -19.79 -9.85
CA ILE A 61 -0.27 -20.86 -9.23
C ILE A 61 1.24 -20.55 -9.30
N ARG A 62 1.72 -20.02 -10.44
CA ARG A 62 3.14 -19.67 -10.61
C ARG A 62 3.62 -18.55 -9.68
N LEU A 63 2.72 -17.75 -9.11
CA LEU A 63 3.03 -16.68 -8.16
C LEU A 63 2.79 -17.15 -6.72
N SER A 64 1.76 -17.95 -6.48
CA SER A 64 1.43 -18.57 -5.19
C SER A 64 2.45 -19.60 -4.69
N GLY A 65 2.25 -20.04 -3.44
CA GLY A 65 2.86 -21.24 -2.86
C GLY A 65 4.19 -21.03 -2.13
N MET A 66 4.61 -19.77 -1.95
CA MET A 66 5.71 -19.43 -1.05
C MET A 66 5.17 -19.05 0.32
N ASN A 67 5.94 -19.28 1.38
CA ASN A 67 5.58 -18.88 2.73
C ASN A 67 6.23 -17.55 3.09
N LEU A 68 5.49 -16.71 3.80
CA LEU A 68 5.99 -15.52 4.47
C LEU A 68 6.01 -15.79 5.96
N ILE A 69 7.18 -15.60 6.59
CA ILE A 69 7.32 -15.74 8.04
C ILE A 69 6.88 -14.44 8.70
N ILE A 70 5.82 -14.46 9.50
CA ILE A 70 5.33 -13.33 10.31
C ILE A 70 5.30 -13.81 11.75
N ASP A 71 5.93 -13.08 12.68
CA ASP A 71 6.02 -13.44 14.10
C ASP A 71 6.39 -14.93 14.33
N ASP A 72 7.50 -15.36 13.70
CA ASP A 72 8.01 -16.74 13.71
C ASP A 72 7.05 -17.83 13.20
N THR A 73 5.96 -17.45 12.54
CA THR A 73 4.96 -18.36 11.96
C THR A 73 4.96 -18.29 10.42
N ASP A 74 4.94 -19.45 9.77
CA ASP A 74 4.87 -19.56 8.31
C ASP A 74 3.44 -19.39 7.80
N HIS A 75 3.20 -18.38 6.97
CA HIS A 75 1.91 -18.12 6.34
C HIS A 75 1.99 -18.27 4.81
N PRO A 76 1.16 -19.12 4.18
CA PRO A 76 1.18 -19.31 2.73
C PRO A 76 0.68 -18.06 2.00
N LEU A 77 1.44 -17.62 1.00
CA LEU A 77 1.07 -16.54 0.09
C LEU A 77 0.30 -17.09 -1.11
N ILE A 78 -0.95 -16.67 -1.24
CA ILE A 78 -1.83 -17.00 -2.36
C ILE A 78 -2.05 -15.73 -3.19
N ILE A 79 -1.83 -15.84 -4.50
CA ILE A 79 -2.03 -14.71 -5.42
C ILE A 79 -3.21 -15.01 -6.32
N LYS A 80 -4.24 -14.18 -6.27
CA LYS A 80 -5.38 -14.24 -7.19
C LYS A 80 -5.38 -13.05 -8.14
N VAL A 81 -6.05 -13.19 -9.27
CA VAL A 81 -6.23 -12.10 -10.24
C VAL A 81 -7.67 -12.05 -10.70
N ALA A 82 -8.19 -10.85 -10.86
CA ALA A 82 -9.45 -10.58 -11.56
C ALA A 82 -9.32 -9.33 -12.43
N SER A 83 -10.20 -9.20 -13.41
CA SER A 83 -10.19 -8.07 -14.34
C SER A 83 -11.44 -7.22 -14.18
N ILE A 84 -11.28 -5.91 -14.08
CA ILE A 84 -12.40 -4.97 -14.21
C ILE A 84 -12.56 -4.64 -15.69
N GLN A 85 -13.43 -5.39 -16.37
CA GLN A 85 -13.59 -5.35 -17.83
C GLN A 85 -13.84 -3.93 -18.36
N ALA A 86 -14.67 -3.14 -17.68
CA ALA A 86 -15.01 -1.78 -18.08
C ALA A 86 -13.80 -0.82 -18.16
N ALA A 87 -12.72 -1.09 -17.40
CA ALA A 87 -11.46 -0.33 -17.50
C ALA A 87 -10.33 -1.06 -18.19
N ARG A 88 -10.53 -2.31 -18.59
CA ARG A 88 -9.45 -3.17 -19.10
C ARG A 88 -8.26 -3.23 -18.12
N MET A 89 -8.57 -3.27 -16.82
CA MET A 89 -7.57 -3.24 -15.74
C MET A 89 -7.54 -4.57 -15.00
N GLN A 90 -6.34 -5.10 -14.75
CA GLN A 90 -6.14 -6.29 -13.93
C GLN A 90 -5.81 -5.88 -12.49
N VAL A 91 -6.39 -6.60 -11.53
CA VAL A 91 -6.13 -6.42 -10.10
C VAL A 91 -5.58 -7.73 -9.54
N TYR A 92 -4.43 -7.62 -8.88
CA TYR A 92 -3.81 -8.71 -8.14
C TYR A 92 -4.29 -8.67 -6.70
N PHE A 93 -4.63 -9.83 -6.16
CA PHE A 93 -5.12 -9.98 -4.80
C PHE A 93 -4.09 -10.75 -3.99
N ILE A 94 -3.71 -10.21 -2.85
CA ILE A 94 -2.92 -10.91 -1.84
C ILE A 94 -3.91 -11.62 -0.91
N ASP A 95 -3.86 -12.95 -0.89
CA ASP A 95 -4.75 -13.81 -0.11
C ASP A 95 -3.93 -14.68 0.84
N ASN A 96 -4.55 -15.02 1.96
CA ASN A 96 -4.05 -15.92 2.98
C ASN A 96 -5.23 -16.30 3.90
N ASP A 97 -5.28 -17.58 4.25
CA ASP A 97 -6.40 -18.17 4.96
C ASP A 97 -6.55 -17.61 6.39
N ASP A 98 -5.45 -17.25 7.06
CA ASP A 98 -5.45 -16.72 8.43
C ASP A 98 -5.80 -15.22 8.48
N TYR A 99 -5.29 -14.45 7.52
CA TYR A 99 -5.34 -12.99 7.55
C TYR A 99 -6.54 -12.38 6.82
N PHE A 100 -7.02 -12.97 5.73
CA PHE A 100 -8.05 -12.32 4.91
C PHE A 100 -9.27 -13.18 4.62
N GLN A 101 -9.12 -14.50 4.54
CA GLN A 101 -10.26 -15.36 4.27
C GLN A 101 -11.29 -15.28 5.40
N HIS A 102 -12.56 -15.08 5.04
CA HIS A 102 -13.69 -14.94 5.98
C HIS A 102 -13.58 -13.77 6.98
N ARG A 103 -12.67 -12.82 6.76
CA ARG A 103 -12.49 -11.65 7.62
C ARG A 103 -12.80 -10.39 6.85
N GLN A 104 -13.47 -9.45 7.51
CA GLN A 104 -13.80 -8.14 6.93
C GLN A 104 -12.52 -7.28 6.79
N MET A 105 -12.67 -5.98 6.54
CA MET A 105 -11.55 -5.05 6.39
C MET A 105 -10.94 -4.70 7.77
N VAL A 106 -11.05 -3.46 8.25
CA VAL A 106 -10.44 -3.03 9.51
C VAL A 106 -11.10 -3.68 10.74
N ALA A 107 -12.44 -3.84 10.71
CA ALA A 107 -13.24 -4.34 11.82
C ALA A 107 -14.20 -5.45 11.39
N ASP A 108 -14.59 -6.28 12.35
CA ASP A 108 -15.55 -7.39 12.17
C ASP A 108 -17.00 -6.89 11.94
N GLU A 109 -17.95 -7.82 11.82
CA GLU A 109 -19.37 -7.50 11.62
C GLU A 109 -20.01 -6.71 12.77
N ASN A 110 -19.40 -6.71 13.95
CA ASN A 110 -19.83 -5.95 15.13
C ASN A 110 -19.14 -4.60 15.25
N GLY A 111 -18.23 -4.26 14.32
CA GLY A 111 -17.44 -3.04 14.36
C GLY A 111 -16.26 -3.10 15.33
N VAL A 112 -15.83 -4.30 15.74
CA VAL A 112 -14.64 -4.50 16.59
C VAL A 112 -13.43 -4.68 15.68
N GLU A 113 -12.43 -3.81 15.86
CA GLU A 113 -11.19 -3.86 15.09
C GLU A 113 -10.38 -5.12 15.40
N TYR A 114 -9.80 -5.71 14.36
CA TYR A 114 -8.97 -6.89 14.52
C TYR A 114 -7.62 -6.54 15.16
N LYS A 115 -7.24 -7.30 16.18
CA LYS A 115 -6.03 -7.10 16.99
C LYS A 115 -4.73 -7.26 16.22
N ASP A 116 -4.75 -8.11 15.20
CA ASP A 116 -3.65 -8.47 14.30
C ASP A 116 -3.66 -7.65 13.00
N ASN A 117 -4.32 -6.50 12.97
CA ASN A 117 -4.36 -5.62 11.79
C ASN A 117 -2.97 -5.19 11.33
N ASP A 118 -2.02 -5.04 12.25
CA ASP A 118 -0.62 -4.78 11.95
C ASP A 118 0.03 -5.95 11.19
N GLU A 119 -0.18 -7.18 11.64
CA GLU A 119 0.32 -8.39 10.96
C GLU A 119 -0.29 -8.56 9.57
N ARG A 120 -1.59 -8.28 9.42
CA ARG A 120 -2.29 -8.29 8.12
C ARG A 120 -1.68 -7.27 7.16
N ALA A 121 -1.35 -6.07 7.63
CA ALA A 121 -0.67 -5.04 6.84
C ALA A 121 0.76 -5.45 6.47
N ILE A 122 1.51 -6.07 7.40
CA ILE A 122 2.87 -6.59 7.14
C ILE A 122 2.83 -7.69 6.08
N PHE A 123 1.92 -8.66 6.24
CA PHE A 123 1.74 -9.75 5.29
C PHE A 123 1.34 -9.21 3.91
N TYR A 124 0.42 -8.24 3.86
CA TYR A 124 0.03 -7.59 2.61
C TYR A 124 1.21 -6.91 1.92
N ALA A 125 1.94 -6.05 2.64
CA ALA A 125 3.10 -5.34 2.12
C ALA A 125 4.14 -6.32 1.54
N ARG A 126 4.52 -7.33 2.31
CA ARG A 126 5.50 -8.35 1.88
C ARG A 126 4.99 -9.20 0.71
N GLY A 127 3.72 -9.59 0.74
CA GLY A 127 3.09 -10.35 -0.34
C GLY A 127 3.11 -9.61 -1.67
N VAL A 128 2.85 -8.30 -1.67
CA VAL A 128 2.98 -7.46 -2.87
C VAL A 128 4.42 -7.42 -3.37
N LEU A 129 5.39 -7.15 -2.49
CA LEU A 129 6.80 -6.99 -2.87
C LEU A 129 7.39 -8.28 -3.45
N GLU A 130 7.15 -9.43 -2.81
CA GLU A 130 7.59 -10.73 -3.31
C GLU A 130 6.92 -11.07 -4.66
N THR A 131 5.64 -10.70 -4.83
CA THR A 131 4.93 -10.92 -6.09
C THR A 131 5.52 -10.08 -7.22
N VAL A 132 5.78 -8.80 -6.99
CA VAL A 132 6.37 -7.89 -8.00
C VAL A 132 7.79 -8.30 -8.36
N LYS A 133 8.59 -8.72 -7.39
CA LYS A 133 9.91 -9.34 -7.61
C LYS A 133 9.84 -10.57 -8.50
N LYS A 134 8.89 -11.48 -8.23
CA LYS A 134 8.69 -12.70 -9.02
C LYS A 134 8.21 -12.42 -10.45
N LEU A 135 7.46 -11.33 -10.62
CA LEU A 135 7.06 -10.81 -11.93
C LEU A 135 8.21 -10.14 -12.70
N ARG A 136 9.32 -9.82 -12.04
CA ARG A 136 10.46 -9.06 -12.57
C ARG A 136 10.01 -7.75 -13.24
N TRP A 137 9.06 -7.08 -12.62
CA TRP A 137 8.50 -5.84 -13.12
C TRP A 137 8.99 -4.69 -12.25
N CYS A 138 9.73 -3.77 -12.85
CA CYS A 138 10.34 -2.64 -12.15
C CYS A 138 9.44 -1.39 -12.30
N PRO A 139 8.70 -0.99 -11.26
CA PRO A 139 7.99 0.29 -11.26
C PRO A 139 8.95 1.47 -11.13
N ASP A 140 8.61 2.59 -11.77
CA ASP A 140 9.28 3.86 -11.51
C ASP A 140 8.69 4.49 -10.24
N ILE A 141 7.36 4.44 -10.09
CA ILE A 141 6.63 4.91 -8.91
C ILE A 141 5.90 3.75 -8.24
N ILE A 142 6.02 3.66 -6.91
CA ILE A 142 5.19 2.81 -6.06
C ILE A 142 4.27 3.72 -5.26
N HIS A 143 2.98 3.72 -5.58
CA HIS A 143 1.97 4.51 -4.91
C HIS A 143 1.22 3.66 -3.88
N CYS A 144 1.48 3.94 -2.61
CA CYS A 144 0.89 3.32 -1.44
C CYS A 144 -0.35 4.11 -1.00
N GLN A 145 -1.52 3.48 -1.01
CA GLN A 145 -2.80 4.11 -0.67
C GLN A 145 -3.46 3.41 0.52
N GLY A 146 -3.62 4.15 1.62
CA GLY A 146 -4.21 3.66 2.87
C GLY A 146 -3.20 3.01 3.81
N TRP A 147 -3.59 2.90 5.08
CA TRP A 147 -2.70 2.48 6.18
C TRP A 147 -2.19 1.04 6.03
N MET A 148 -2.95 0.14 5.40
CA MET A 148 -2.50 -1.24 5.12
C MET A 148 -1.21 -1.30 4.28
N SER A 149 -0.88 -0.23 3.56
CA SER A 149 0.35 -0.11 2.77
C SER A 149 1.49 0.65 3.47
N ALA A 150 1.29 1.09 4.72
CA ALA A 150 2.22 1.98 5.44
C ALA A 150 3.62 1.38 5.68
N PHE A 151 3.75 0.05 5.66
CA PHE A 151 5.04 -0.62 5.82
C PHE A 151 5.82 -0.82 4.51
N VAL A 152 5.18 -0.64 3.35
CA VAL A 152 5.85 -0.77 2.05
C VAL A 152 7.04 0.19 1.90
N PRO A 153 6.93 1.50 2.21
CA PRO A 153 8.06 2.42 2.06
C PRO A 153 9.31 1.97 2.83
N LEU A 154 9.14 1.56 4.10
CA LEU A 154 10.24 1.02 4.92
C LEU A 154 10.89 -0.18 4.24
N TYR A 155 10.08 -1.15 3.80
CA TYR A 155 10.60 -2.36 3.15
C TYR A 155 11.36 -2.03 1.87
N ILE A 156 10.83 -1.17 1.02
CA ILE A 156 11.50 -0.74 -0.23
C ILE A 156 12.85 -0.11 0.09
N LYS A 157 12.92 0.83 1.04
CA LYS A 157 14.14 1.60 1.32
C LYS A 157 15.19 0.88 2.14
N LYS A 158 14.82 -0.13 2.92
CA LYS A 158 15.76 -0.82 3.82
C LYS A 158 16.03 -2.27 3.42
N ALA A 159 14.97 -3.05 3.20
CA ALA A 159 15.08 -4.49 2.93
C ALA A 159 15.24 -4.82 1.44
N TYR A 160 14.63 -4.04 0.55
CA TYR A 160 14.59 -4.29 -0.89
C TYR A 160 15.37 -3.26 -1.72
N GLN A 161 16.18 -2.40 -1.08
CA GLN A 161 16.91 -1.33 -1.76
C GLN A 161 17.88 -1.82 -2.86
N ASP A 162 18.44 -3.02 -2.69
CA ASP A 162 19.34 -3.64 -3.67
C ASP A 162 18.62 -4.62 -4.62
N GLU A 163 17.32 -4.83 -4.44
CA GLU A 163 16.53 -5.71 -5.30
C GLU A 163 16.37 -5.05 -6.67
N PRO A 164 16.77 -5.70 -7.79
CA PRO A 164 16.66 -5.13 -9.13
C PRO A 164 15.26 -4.62 -9.51
N SER A 165 14.21 -5.20 -8.92
CA SER A 165 12.83 -4.79 -9.16
C SER A 165 12.48 -3.44 -8.52
N PHE A 166 13.22 -2.99 -7.50
CA PHE A 166 12.83 -1.83 -6.67
C PHE A 166 13.94 -0.79 -6.47
N ARG A 167 15.20 -1.13 -6.76
CA ARG A 167 16.39 -0.30 -6.51
C ARG A 167 16.27 1.15 -6.98
N ASP A 168 15.62 1.37 -8.12
CA ASP A 168 15.49 2.69 -8.74
C ASP A 168 14.09 3.28 -8.55
N SER A 169 13.17 2.58 -7.84
CA SER A 169 11.80 3.03 -7.63
C SER A 169 11.71 4.18 -6.61
N LYS A 170 10.81 5.14 -6.88
CA LYS A 170 10.40 6.15 -5.91
C LYS A 170 9.05 5.77 -5.29
N VAL A 171 8.85 6.08 -4.02
CA VAL A 171 7.66 5.72 -3.25
C VAL A 171 6.83 6.95 -2.97
N VAL A 172 5.53 6.88 -3.26
CA VAL A 172 4.54 7.91 -2.92
C VAL A 172 3.55 7.32 -1.93
N PHE A 173 3.30 8.04 -0.83
CA PHE A 173 2.32 7.63 0.18
C PHE A 173 1.14 8.62 0.24
N SER A 174 -0.08 8.10 0.12
CA SER A 174 -1.32 8.88 0.25
C SER A 174 -1.91 8.74 1.64
N VAL A 175 -2.17 9.88 2.29
CA VAL A 175 -2.85 9.98 3.59
C VAL A 175 -4.35 10.23 3.35
N PHE A 176 -5.22 9.48 4.02
CA PHE A 176 -6.69 9.56 3.89
C PHE A 176 -7.37 10.07 5.18
N GLU A 177 -8.62 10.50 5.04
CA GLU A 177 -9.60 10.81 6.10
C GLU A 177 -10.27 9.53 6.58
N ASP A 178 -9.53 8.53 7.01
CA ASP A 178 -10.14 7.37 7.64
C ASP A 178 -9.04 6.59 8.35
N ASP A 179 -9.38 6.10 9.53
CA ASP A 179 -8.43 5.55 10.48
C ASP A 179 -8.98 4.31 11.22
N PHE A 180 -8.08 3.46 11.69
CA PHE A 180 -8.31 2.52 12.77
C PHE A 180 -8.10 3.20 14.14
N LYS A 181 -8.92 2.85 15.12
CA LYS A 181 -8.98 3.52 16.43
C LYS A 181 -8.09 2.85 17.48
N SER A 182 -7.76 1.59 17.27
CA SER A 182 -7.00 0.78 18.21
C SER A 182 -5.51 1.00 18.04
N ASP A 183 -4.71 0.83 19.08
CA ASP A 183 -3.27 0.77 18.90
C ASP A 183 -2.87 -0.62 18.34
N CYS A 184 -1.75 -0.71 17.63
CA CYS A 184 -1.14 -1.97 17.25
C CYS A 184 -0.77 -2.79 18.51
N GLU A 185 -1.09 -4.09 18.51
CA GLU A 185 -0.80 -4.96 19.64
C GLU A 185 0.62 -5.54 19.59
N GLY A 186 1.28 -5.59 20.75
CA GLY A 186 2.60 -6.19 20.90
C GLY A 186 3.75 -5.29 20.44
N ASN A 187 4.87 -5.90 20.06
CA ASN A 187 6.09 -5.20 19.67
C ASN A 187 6.16 -5.05 18.14
N LEU A 188 5.59 -3.96 17.62
CA LEU A 188 5.58 -3.66 16.18
C LEU A 188 7.00 -3.67 15.58
N THR A 189 8.01 -3.17 16.29
CA THR A 189 9.39 -3.16 15.81
C THR A 189 9.87 -4.57 15.50
N GLU A 190 9.62 -5.54 16.38
CA GLU A 190 10.05 -6.93 16.17
C GLU A 190 9.34 -7.57 14.97
N LYS A 191 8.03 -7.33 14.81
CA LYS A 191 7.24 -7.83 13.67
C LYS A 191 7.73 -7.28 12.32
N LEU A 192 8.31 -6.07 12.30
CA LEU A 192 8.78 -5.41 11.08
C LEU A 192 10.16 -5.86 10.62
N MET A 193 10.91 -6.61 11.42
CA MET A 193 12.30 -6.94 11.14
C MET A 193 12.45 -7.82 9.89
N LEU A 194 13.25 -7.34 8.94
CA LEU A 194 13.80 -8.10 7.82
C LEU A 194 15.29 -7.75 7.68
N LYS A 195 16.04 -8.59 6.95
CA LYS A 195 17.43 -8.29 6.62
C LYS A 195 17.54 -6.89 6.00
N GLY A 196 18.34 -6.02 6.62
CA GLY A 196 18.55 -4.63 6.19
C GLY A 196 17.76 -3.58 6.97
N ILE A 197 16.81 -4.00 7.81
CA ILE A 197 16.10 -3.12 8.75
C ILE A 197 16.76 -3.24 10.13
N GLU A 198 17.12 -2.10 10.71
CA GLU A 198 17.61 -2.00 12.08
C GLU A 198 16.51 -1.53 13.02
N LYS A 199 16.56 -1.87 14.32
CA LYS A 199 15.54 -1.41 15.28
C LYS A 199 15.39 0.11 15.30
N ASN A 200 16.50 0.83 15.17
CA ASN A 200 16.51 2.29 15.15
C ASN A 200 15.81 2.89 13.92
N ASP A 201 15.70 2.16 12.82
CA ASP A 201 14.89 2.58 11.65
C ASP A 201 13.40 2.71 11.99
N VAL A 202 12.93 1.99 13.01
CA VAL A 202 11.53 2.04 13.46
C VAL A 202 11.40 2.86 14.74
N GLU A 203 12.18 2.55 15.77
CA GLU A 203 12.06 3.13 17.12
C GLU A 203 12.38 4.64 17.19
N SER A 204 13.14 5.17 16.22
CA SER A 204 13.40 6.61 16.14
C SER A 204 12.21 7.43 15.65
N ILE A 205 11.22 6.77 15.02
CA ILE A 205 10.05 7.41 14.40
C ILE A 205 8.78 7.02 15.15
N VAL A 206 8.61 5.73 15.45
CA VAL A 206 7.38 5.15 16.00
C VAL A 206 7.46 5.09 17.52
N LYS A 207 6.49 5.70 18.17
CA LYS A 207 6.26 5.57 19.62
C LYS A 207 5.40 4.35 19.94
N SER A 208 5.59 3.79 21.13
CA SER A 208 4.78 2.69 21.65
C SER A 208 3.74 3.20 22.68
N PRO A 209 2.47 2.74 22.60
CA PRO A 209 1.95 1.83 21.58
C PRO A 209 1.79 2.57 20.22
N ALA A 210 2.00 1.84 19.12
CA ALA A 210 1.97 2.43 17.79
C ALA A 210 0.52 2.57 17.31
N ASN A 211 0.11 3.78 16.97
CA ASN A 211 -1.20 4.05 16.39
C ASN A 211 -1.05 4.50 14.93
N TYR A 212 -2.16 4.82 14.27
CA TYR A 212 -2.17 5.27 12.89
C TYR A 212 -1.27 6.47 12.60
N GLU A 213 -1.23 7.46 13.49
CA GLU A 213 -0.36 8.61 13.32
C GLU A 213 1.10 8.17 13.22
N GLU A 214 1.52 7.24 14.08
CA GLU A 214 2.88 6.69 14.08
C GLU A 214 3.16 5.82 12.84
N LEU A 215 2.20 5.02 12.39
CA LEU A 215 2.31 4.24 11.14
C LEU A 215 2.46 5.15 9.92
N CYS A 216 1.67 6.22 9.84
CA CYS A 216 1.76 7.17 8.74
C CYS A 216 3.09 7.93 8.76
N LYS A 217 3.58 8.34 9.93
CA LYS A 217 4.91 8.96 10.07
C LYS A 217 6.01 8.01 9.61
N LEU A 218 5.94 6.73 9.97
CA LEU A 218 6.88 5.71 9.48
C LEU A 218 6.84 5.60 7.96
N ALA A 219 5.65 5.52 7.36
CA ALA A 219 5.49 5.47 5.90
C ALA A 219 6.10 6.71 5.22
N ILE A 220 5.82 7.91 5.75
CA ILE A 220 6.31 9.19 5.24
C ILE A 220 7.83 9.28 5.33
N ALA A 221 8.43 8.84 6.44
CA ALA A 221 9.87 8.92 6.65
C ALA A 221 10.69 8.18 5.58
N TYR A 222 10.10 7.13 5.01
CA TYR A 222 10.70 6.30 3.95
C TYR A 222 10.08 6.52 2.55
N SER A 223 9.22 7.54 2.39
CA SER A 223 8.63 7.91 1.10
C SER A 223 9.44 9.02 0.40
N ASP A 224 9.35 9.07 -0.93
CA ASP A 224 9.95 10.12 -1.78
C ASP A 224 8.94 11.22 -2.15
N GLY A 225 7.65 11.01 -1.85
CA GLY A 225 6.60 12.01 -2.01
C GLY A 225 5.38 11.66 -1.16
N VAL A 226 4.62 12.68 -0.75
CA VAL A 226 3.40 12.51 0.06
C VAL A 226 2.24 13.21 -0.61
N ILE A 227 1.07 12.58 -0.59
CA ILE A 227 -0.17 13.17 -1.07
C ILE A 227 -1.16 13.23 0.09
N GLN A 228 -1.73 14.42 0.33
CA GLN A 228 -2.95 14.55 1.11
C GLN A 228 -4.12 14.16 0.22
N ASN A 229 -4.64 12.94 0.38
CA ASN A 229 -5.68 12.44 -0.52
C ASN A 229 -7.06 12.98 -0.18
N SER A 230 -7.37 13.13 1.11
CA SER A 230 -8.66 13.59 1.59
C SER A 230 -8.62 15.06 2.02
N GLU A 231 -9.77 15.72 1.98
CA GLU A 231 -9.86 17.16 2.30
C GLU A 231 -9.41 17.44 3.74
N LYS A 232 -9.76 16.54 4.67
CA LYS A 232 -9.32 16.59 6.06
C LYS A 232 -8.51 15.36 6.40
N VAL A 233 -7.33 15.54 6.96
CA VAL A 233 -6.47 14.44 7.42
C VAL A 233 -5.84 14.83 8.76
N ASN A 234 -5.21 13.88 9.45
CA ASN A 234 -4.52 14.18 10.70
C ASN A 234 -3.43 15.27 10.48
N GLU A 235 -3.59 16.41 11.15
CA GLU A 235 -2.70 17.57 11.00
C GLU A 235 -1.27 17.29 11.45
N ASN A 236 -1.07 16.45 12.47
CA ASN A 236 0.26 16.05 12.93
C ASN A 236 0.99 15.24 11.87
N VAL A 237 0.28 14.32 11.19
CA VAL A 237 0.81 13.54 10.07
C VAL A 237 1.22 14.47 8.92
N MET A 238 0.37 15.43 8.55
CA MET A 238 0.70 16.36 7.46
C MET A 238 1.79 17.37 7.84
N LYS A 239 1.87 17.79 9.11
CA LYS A 239 2.99 18.58 9.60
C LYS A 239 4.31 17.82 9.45
N PHE A 240 4.34 16.56 9.88
CA PHE A 240 5.50 15.69 9.70
C PHE A 240 5.87 15.51 8.22
N ALA A 241 4.87 15.31 7.34
CA ALA A 241 5.09 15.25 5.89
C ALA A 241 5.80 16.50 5.34
N ARG A 242 5.33 17.69 5.71
CA ARG A 242 5.92 18.96 5.25
C ARG A 242 7.32 19.20 5.81
N GLU A 243 7.63 18.67 6.99
CA GLU A 243 8.95 18.76 7.63
C GLU A 243 9.95 17.70 7.11
N SER A 244 9.48 16.65 6.43
CA SER A 244 10.30 15.52 5.96
C SER A 244 11.23 15.84 4.76
N GLY A 245 11.04 17.00 4.15
CA GLY A 245 11.87 17.50 3.05
C GLY A 245 11.59 16.86 1.68
N VAL A 246 10.50 16.11 1.53
CA VAL A 246 10.07 15.53 0.25
C VAL A 246 8.92 16.35 -0.36
N PRO A 247 8.67 16.26 -1.69
CA PRO A 247 7.50 16.87 -2.30
C PRO A 247 6.20 16.43 -1.61
N VAL A 248 5.34 17.41 -1.32
CA VAL A 248 3.98 17.18 -0.82
C VAL A 248 2.99 17.74 -1.82
N LEU A 249 1.95 16.97 -2.15
CA LEU A 249 0.78 17.42 -2.89
C LEU A 249 -0.38 17.59 -1.90
N ASP A 250 -0.84 18.81 -1.72
CA ASP A 250 -2.06 19.09 -0.94
C ASP A 250 -3.31 18.59 -1.68
N TYR A 251 -4.42 18.47 -0.95
CA TYR A 251 -5.69 17.97 -1.44
C TYR A 251 -6.09 18.57 -2.80
N GLN A 252 -6.56 17.70 -3.70
CA GLN A 252 -7.02 18.06 -5.02
C GLN A 252 -8.49 17.63 -5.18
N PRO A 253 -9.38 18.53 -5.63
CA PRO A 253 -10.77 18.19 -5.90
C PRO A 253 -10.94 17.11 -6.99
N ALA A 254 -12.12 16.48 -6.99
CA ALA A 254 -12.44 15.33 -7.85
C ALA A 254 -12.30 15.59 -9.37
N ASP A 255 -12.36 16.84 -9.82
CA ASP A 255 -12.22 17.23 -11.23
C ASP A 255 -10.76 17.43 -11.65
N THR A 256 -9.83 17.66 -10.72
CA THR A 256 -8.41 17.97 -11.04
C THR A 256 -7.42 16.93 -10.52
N TYR A 257 -7.80 16.07 -9.57
CA TYR A 257 -6.84 15.19 -8.87
C TYR A 257 -6.04 14.28 -9.80
N VAL A 258 -6.65 13.75 -10.88
CA VAL A 258 -5.96 12.83 -11.79
C VAL A 258 -4.77 13.52 -12.47
N ASP A 259 -4.97 14.75 -12.94
CA ASP A 259 -3.92 15.53 -13.60
C ASP A 259 -2.82 15.88 -12.61
N ALA A 260 -3.21 16.36 -11.42
CA ALA A 260 -2.29 16.71 -10.36
C ALA A 260 -1.44 15.51 -9.90
N PHE A 261 -2.03 14.33 -9.72
CA PHE A 261 -1.32 13.12 -9.33
C PHE A 261 -0.37 12.65 -10.44
N ASN A 262 -0.83 12.70 -11.70
CA ASN A 262 0.00 12.33 -12.84
C ASN A 262 1.23 13.26 -12.96
N GLU A 263 1.07 14.57 -12.79
CA GLU A 263 2.19 15.51 -12.78
C GLU A 263 3.08 15.32 -11.55
N PHE A 264 2.48 15.03 -10.40
CA PHE A 264 3.21 14.80 -9.16
C PHE A 264 4.12 13.57 -9.23
N TYR A 265 3.71 12.51 -9.92
CA TYR A 265 4.58 11.35 -10.17
C TYR A 265 5.87 11.74 -10.91
N ASP A 266 5.79 12.61 -11.92
CA ASP A 266 7.00 13.07 -12.63
C ASP A 266 7.85 13.98 -11.74
N LYS A 267 7.20 14.84 -10.93
CA LYS A 267 7.89 15.68 -9.95
C LYS A 267 8.67 14.85 -8.92
N VAL A 268 8.07 13.78 -8.39
CA VAL A 268 8.71 12.87 -7.43
C VAL A 268 9.81 12.05 -8.11
N TRP A 269 9.58 11.60 -9.35
CA TRP A 269 10.57 10.86 -10.12
C TRP A 269 11.86 11.66 -10.37
N GLU A 270 11.72 12.96 -10.66
CA GLU A 270 12.85 13.87 -10.87
C GLU A 270 13.47 14.42 -9.57
N PHE A 271 12.83 14.17 -8.42
CA PHE A 271 13.28 14.69 -7.14
C PHE A 271 14.45 13.86 -6.58
N GLU A 272 15.59 14.52 -6.44
CA GLU A 272 16.74 14.02 -5.69
C GLU A 272 16.82 14.72 -4.34
N LYS A 273 16.71 13.94 -3.26
CA LYS A 273 16.82 14.43 -1.89
C LYS A 273 18.27 14.88 -1.68
N LYS A 274 18.48 16.18 -1.48
CA LYS A 274 19.81 16.77 -1.22
C LYS A 274 20.34 16.40 0.16
#